data_AF-A0A6J5VSA6-F1
#
_entry.id   AF-A0A6J5VSA6-F1
#
_cell.length_a   1.000
_cell.length_b   1.000
_cell.length_c   1.000
_cell.angle_alpha   90.00
_cell.angle_beta   90.00
_cell.angle_gamma   90.00
#
_symmetry.space_group_name_H-M   'P 1'
#
loop_
_entity.id
_entity.type
_entity.pdbx_description
1 polymer ?
#
loop_
_entity_poly.entity_id
_entity_poly.type
_entity_poly.pdbx_seq_one_letter_code
_entity_poly.pdbx_strand_id
1 'polypeptide(L)'
;MARSSTTSPPQRNLYLSLSLSISLYLQSAWLPTEKMVDSAVLQYQNQRLLQQMDKQKHDLQDVEAKIKELKDKQGSYDEMLITVNQIWNQLVDDLILLGLCAGRSQNALQSLDGADYSRGSIPSCSAEEMFLCRLLQRDSIEANGNDEIAKCVEEALTLHHPSTRELLKLLEHSIYSHREKTESIVHNLDGKISSEGQRFNCKFIAMISSSYLRLMMERVVKNLREAIDILHVKQLQYADVIRTYLSSQSTDQSEIRRITGELDDSMTELEESRRKLVNLKMQKDVASGMHNLTSGAVKGTHLKNQQKGQ
;
A
#
# COMPACT_ATOMS: atom_id res chain seq x y z
N MET A 1 18.82 -30.31 36.62
CA MET A 1 18.10 -31.58 36.89
C MET A 1 18.75 -32.66 36.02
N ALA A 2 19.27 -33.70 36.68
CA ALA A 2 19.70 -35.04 36.21
C ALA A 2 20.45 -35.24 34.87
N ARG A 3 21.65 -35.83 35.02
CA ARG A 3 22.49 -36.55 34.03
C ARG A 3 21.71 -37.58 33.19
N SER A 4 22.23 -37.90 32.01
CA SER A 4 22.55 -39.30 31.63
C SER A 4 23.38 -39.34 30.33
N SER A 5 24.69 -39.53 30.51
CA SER A 5 25.62 -39.97 29.48
C SER A 5 25.38 -41.47 29.25
N THR A 6 24.97 -41.88 28.05
CA THR A 6 24.87 -43.30 27.69
C THR A 6 25.90 -43.65 26.63
N THR A 7 26.97 -44.23 27.16
CA THR A 7 27.96 -45.11 26.55
C THR A 7 27.37 -46.12 25.56
N SER A 8 27.87 -46.14 24.33
CA SER A 8 27.87 -47.34 23.45
C SER A 8 28.84 -48.37 24.07
N PRO A 9 28.43 -49.62 24.36
CA PRO A 9 28.31 -50.69 23.34
C PRO A 9 27.18 -51.72 23.62
N PRO A 10 26.78 -52.58 22.63
CA PRO A 10 27.06 -54.02 22.80
C PRO A 10 27.20 -54.81 21.48
N GLN A 11 27.72 -54.25 20.39
CA GLN A 11 27.81 -55.03 19.13
C GLN A 11 29.04 -55.97 19.06
N ARG A 12 30.12 -55.70 19.79
CA ARG A 12 31.33 -56.56 19.78
C ARG A 12 31.17 -57.87 20.57
N ASN A 13 30.30 -57.91 21.58
CA ASN A 13 30.11 -59.11 22.41
C ASN A 13 29.34 -60.23 21.71
N LEU A 14 28.40 -59.89 20.83
CA LEU A 14 27.63 -60.87 20.06
C LEU A 14 28.53 -61.61 19.05
N TYR A 15 29.42 -60.90 18.35
CA TYR A 15 30.35 -61.50 17.40
C TYR A 15 31.36 -62.46 18.05
N LEU A 16 31.88 -62.11 19.23
CA LEU A 16 32.80 -62.98 19.97
C LEU A 16 32.08 -64.22 20.52
N SER A 17 30.83 -64.08 20.99
CA SER A 17 30.03 -65.22 21.46
C SER A 17 29.66 -66.19 20.34
N LEU A 18 29.36 -65.68 19.14
CA LEU A 18 29.04 -66.51 17.98
C LEU A 18 30.29 -67.21 17.43
N SER A 19 31.43 -66.51 17.41
CA SER A 19 32.73 -67.06 16.97
C SER A 19 33.25 -68.18 17.90
N LEU A 20 33.10 -68.01 19.22
CA LEU A 20 33.48 -69.04 20.20
C LEU A 20 32.58 -70.28 20.11
N SER A 21 31.29 -70.08 19.83
CA SER A 21 30.30 -71.15 19.66
C SER A 21 30.55 -71.96 18.37
N ILE A 22 30.94 -71.29 17.28
CA ILE A 22 31.33 -71.93 16.01
C ILE A 22 32.63 -72.73 16.19
N SER A 23 33.61 -72.17 16.92
CA SER A 23 34.88 -72.87 17.20
C SER A 23 34.69 -74.13 18.05
N LEU A 24 33.83 -74.08 19.08
CA LEU A 24 33.51 -75.25 19.92
C LEU A 24 32.69 -76.32 19.17
N TYR A 25 31.85 -75.91 18.23
CA TYR A 25 31.10 -76.82 17.36
C TYR A 25 32.01 -77.51 16.33
N LEU A 26 32.99 -76.79 15.77
CA LEU A 26 33.99 -77.36 14.86
C LEU A 26 34.97 -78.30 15.58
N GLN A 27 35.37 -77.99 16.82
CA GLN A 27 36.28 -78.82 17.61
C GLN A 27 35.66 -80.16 18.06
N SER A 28 34.34 -80.19 18.31
CA SER A 28 33.61 -81.41 18.73
C SER A 28 33.22 -82.32 17.57
N ALA A 29 33.24 -81.83 16.32
CA ALA A 29 32.93 -82.60 15.13
C ALA A 29 34.09 -83.45 14.58
N TRP A 30 35.29 -83.39 15.19
CA TRP A 30 36.53 -83.99 14.65
C TRP A 30 37.15 -85.08 15.56
N LEU A 31 36.33 -85.88 16.26
CA LEU A 31 36.79 -87.19 16.74
C LEU A 31 36.48 -88.24 15.67
N PRO A 32 37.49 -88.93 15.10
CA PRO A 32 37.25 -89.91 14.04
C PRO A 32 36.65 -91.17 14.65
N THR A 33 35.34 -91.35 14.49
CA THR A 33 34.71 -92.66 14.58
C THR A 33 34.61 -93.19 13.14
N GLU A 34 35.44 -94.20 12.84
CA GLU A 34 35.40 -94.97 11.59
C GLU A 34 34.03 -95.64 11.42
N LYS A 35 33.11 -94.91 10.80
CA LYS A 35 32.12 -95.48 9.90
C LYS A 35 32.42 -94.87 8.56
N MET A 36 32.57 -95.68 7.51
CA MET A 36 32.59 -95.19 6.14
C MET A 36 31.31 -94.37 5.93
N VAL A 37 31.42 -93.07 6.11
CA VAL A 37 30.39 -92.14 5.70
C VAL A 37 30.42 -92.19 4.19
N ASP A 38 29.33 -92.68 3.61
CA ASP A 38 29.19 -92.82 2.18
C ASP A 38 29.47 -91.47 1.52
N SER A 39 30.60 -91.40 0.79
CA SER A 39 31.11 -90.16 0.19
C SER A 39 30.07 -89.51 -0.72
N ALA A 40 29.21 -90.34 -1.34
CA ALA A 40 28.11 -89.90 -2.17
C ALA A 40 27.02 -89.14 -1.38
N VAL A 41 26.71 -89.57 -0.15
CA VAL A 41 25.72 -88.90 0.73
C VAL A 41 26.24 -87.53 1.18
N LEU A 42 27.53 -87.45 1.51
CA LEU A 42 28.19 -86.21 1.93
C LEU A 42 28.28 -85.20 0.76
N GLN A 43 28.58 -85.68 -0.45
CA GLN A 43 28.58 -84.87 -1.66
C GLN A 43 27.17 -84.34 -1.99
N TYR A 44 26.14 -85.17 -1.87
CA TYR A 44 24.75 -84.77 -2.07
C TYR A 44 24.31 -83.70 -1.05
N GLN A 45 24.66 -83.87 0.22
CA GLN A 45 24.37 -82.88 1.27
C GLN A 45 25.07 -81.54 1.01
N ASN A 46 26.34 -81.56 0.62
CA ASN A 46 27.08 -80.34 0.25
C ASN A 46 26.47 -79.65 -0.97
N GLN A 47 26.04 -80.39 -1.98
CA GLN A 47 25.38 -79.83 -3.16
C GLN A 47 24.05 -79.16 -2.79
N ARG A 48 23.27 -79.78 -1.90
CA ARG A 48 22.01 -79.21 -1.40
C ARG A 48 22.25 -77.94 -0.57
N LEU A 49 23.28 -77.92 0.27
CA LEU A 49 23.66 -76.73 1.04
C LEU A 49 24.13 -75.59 0.13
N LEU A 50 24.91 -75.90 -0.91
CA LEU A 50 25.30 -74.92 -1.93
C LEU A 50 24.09 -74.31 -2.64
N GLN A 51 23.14 -75.13 -3.08
CA GLN A 51 21.89 -74.64 -3.69
C GLN A 51 21.08 -73.75 -2.74
N GLN A 52 21.03 -74.08 -1.45
CA GLN A 52 20.37 -73.27 -0.44
C GLN A 52 21.09 -71.94 -0.20
N MET A 53 22.43 -71.96 -0.13
CA MET A 53 23.24 -70.74 -0.03
C MET A 53 23.08 -69.85 -1.25
N ASP A 54 23.10 -70.41 -2.45
CA ASP A 54 22.92 -69.66 -3.69
C ASP A 54 21.52 -69.03 -3.75
N LYS A 55 20.49 -69.75 -3.33
CA LYS A 55 19.13 -69.19 -3.22
C LYS A 55 19.09 -68.03 -2.22
N GLN A 56 19.61 -68.22 -1.01
CA GLN A 56 19.65 -67.17 0.02
C GLN A 56 20.44 -65.94 -0.42
N LYS A 57 21.53 -66.14 -1.18
CA LYS A 57 22.33 -65.06 -1.74
C LYS A 57 21.53 -64.23 -2.75
N HIS A 58 20.76 -64.87 -3.62
CA HIS A 58 19.88 -64.17 -4.57
C HIS A 58 18.76 -63.43 -3.84
N ASP A 59 18.11 -64.06 -2.86
CA ASP A 59 17.04 -63.44 -2.07
C ASP A 59 17.57 -62.20 -1.31
N LEU A 60 18.79 -62.26 -0.76
CA LEU A 60 19.44 -61.11 -0.11
C LEU A 60 19.73 -59.98 -1.10
N GLN A 61 20.21 -60.29 -2.30
CA GLN A 61 20.46 -59.29 -3.34
C GLN A 61 19.17 -58.59 -3.79
N ASP A 62 18.06 -59.33 -3.90
CA ASP A 62 16.74 -58.75 -4.24
C ASP A 62 16.24 -57.79 -3.14
N VAL A 63 16.36 -58.19 -1.88
CA VAL A 63 16.00 -57.34 -0.74
C VAL A 63 16.89 -56.09 -0.66
N GLU A 64 18.20 -56.23 -0.90
CA GLU A 64 19.14 -55.10 -0.93
C GLU A 64 18.79 -54.10 -2.04
N ALA A 65 18.45 -54.59 -3.24
CA ALA A 65 17.97 -53.76 -4.34
C ALA A 65 16.69 -53.01 -3.98
N LYS A 66 15.74 -53.68 -3.30
CA LYS A 66 14.48 -53.07 -2.87
C LYS A 66 14.65 -52.02 -1.78
N ILE A 67 15.59 -52.23 -0.85
CA ILE A 67 15.96 -51.23 0.16
C ILE A 67 16.53 -49.98 -0.52
N LYS A 68 17.38 -50.15 -1.55
CA LYS A 68 17.93 -49.03 -2.31
C LYS A 68 16.83 -48.24 -3.01
N GLU A 69 15.92 -48.91 -3.70
CA GLU A 69 14.77 -48.27 -4.37
C GLU A 69 13.90 -47.47 -3.38
N LEU A 70 13.62 -48.03 -2.20
CA LEU A 70 12.85 -47.35 -1.17
C LEU A 70 13.57 -46.12 -0.60
N LYS A 71 14.89 -46.20 -0.41
CA LYS A 71 15.69 -45.02 0.00
C LYS A 71 15.67 -43.91 -1.04
N ASP A 72 15.78 -44.25 -2.32
CA ASP A 72 15.72 -43.27 -3.41
C ASP A 72 14.34 -42.59 -3.45
N LYS A 73 13.26 -43.37 -3.29
CA LYS A 73 11.89 -42.83 -3.18
C LYS A 73 11.74 -41.93 -1.96
N GLN A 74 12.27 -42.33 -0.80
CA GLN A 74 12.24 -41.51 0.41
C GLN A 74 12.93 -40.16 0.18
N GLY A 75 14.11 -40.14 -0.46
CA GLY A 75 14.80 -38.90 -0.83
C GLY A 75 13.93 -37.98 -1.69
N SER A 76 13.21 -38.53 -2.68
CA SER A 76 12.29 -37.75 -3.50
C SER A 76 11.10 -37.15 -2.72
N TYR A 77 10.61 -37.87 -1.70
CA TYR A 77 9.57 -37.36 -0.81
C TYR A 77 10.09 -36.27 0.11
N ASP A 78 11.31 -36.42 0.64
CA ASP A 78 11.94 -35.41 1.49
C ASP A 78 12.20 -34.11 0.72
N GLU A 79 12.69 -34.20 -0.54
CA GLU A 79 12.83 -33.04 -1.43
C GLU A 79 11.49 -32.33 -1.71
N MET A 80 10.41 -33.09 -1.88
CA MET A 80 9.07 -32.55 -2.03
C MET A 80 8.65 -31.79 -0.77
N LEU A 81 8.87 -32.39 0.40
CA LEU A 81 8.48 -31.80 1.67
C LEU A 81 9.25 -30.50 1.95
N ILE A 82 10.53 -30.45 1.58
CA ILE A 82 11.34 -29.22 1.58
C ILE A 82 10.72 -28.16 0.66
N THR A 83 10.36 -28.53 -0.57
CA THR A 83 9.77 -27.60 -1.54
C THR A 83 8.42 -27.04 -1.05
N VAL A 84 7.57 -27.89 -0.48
CA VAL A 84 6.29 -27.48 0.11
C VAL A 84 6.52 -26.51 1.28
N ASN A 85 7.48 -26.80 2.15
CA ASN A 85 7.83 -25.92 3.26
C ASN A 85 8.36 -24.55 2.78
N GLN A 86 9.16 -24.52 1.71
CA GLN A 86 9.63 -23.28 1.10
C GLN A 86 8.48 -22.43 0.55
N ILE A 87 7.55 -23.04 -0.18
CA ILE A 87 6.36 -22.35 -0.71
C ILE A 87 5.48 -21.84 0.43
N TRP A 88 5.34 -22.63 1.50
CA TRP A 88 4.59 -22.22 2.69
C TRP A 88 5.21 -21.00 3.39
N ASN A 89 6.52 -20.97 3.56
CA ASN A 89 7.20 -19.82 4.14
C ASN A 89 7.07 -18.58 3.27
N GLN A 90 7.21 -18.72 1.94
CA GLN A 90 6.97 -17.62 1.01
C GLN A 90 5.54 -17.07 1.11
N LEU A 91 4.54 -17.96 1.25
CA LEU A 91 3.14 -17.56 1.46
C LEU A 91 2.97 -16.75 2.76
N VAL A 92 3.64 -17.15 3.83
CA VAL A 92 3.61 -16.42 5.10
C VAL A 92 4.23 -15.02 4.94
N ASP A 93 5.37 -14.92 4.26
CA ASP A 93 6.04 -13.63 4.00
C ASP A 93 5.19 -12.71 3.12
N ASP A 94 4.59 -13.25 2.06
CA ASP A 94 3.69 -12.50 1.17
C ASP A 94 2.44 -12.01 1.93
N LEU A 95 1.90 -12.82 2.85
CA LEU A 95 0.77 -12.44 3.70
C LEU A 95 1.13 -11.31 4.66
N ILE A 96 2.34 -11.34 5.25
CA ILE A 96 2.85 -10.28 6.12
C ILE A 96 3.03 -8.99 5.31
N LEU A 97 3.68 -9.06 4.14
CA LEU A 97 3.88 -7.91 3.26
C LEU A 97 2.54 -7.29 2.83
N LEU A 98 1.57 -8.12 2.47
CA LEU A 98 0.24 -7.66 2.08
C LEU A 98 -0.53 -7.06 3.26
N GLY A 99 -0.40 -7.63 4.46
CA GLY A 99 -0.95 -7.06 5.69
C GLY A 99 -0.43 -5.64 5.93
N LEU A 100 0.86 -5.40 5.69
CA LEU A 100 1.47 -4.07 5.76
C LEU A 100 0.96 -3.13 4.66
N CYS A 101 0.79 -3.61 3.43
CA CYS A 101 0.25 -2.81 2.31
C CYS A 101 -1.23 -2.46 2.50
N ALA A 102 -2.05 -3.41 2.96
CA ALA A 102 -3.47 -3.21 3.22
C ALA A 102 -3.71 -2.31 4.44
N GLY A 103 -2.92 -2.47 5.52
CA GLY A 103 -2.99 -1.59 6.69
C GLY A 103 -2.58 -0.15 6.38
N ARG A 104 -1.65 0.06 5.44
CA ARG A 104 -1.26 1.40 4.99
C ARG A 104 -2.35 2.12 4.18
N SER A 105 -3.21 1.40 3.46
CA SER A 105 -4.35 2.00 2.74
C SER A 105 -5.37 2.62 3.70
N GLN A 106 -5.69 1.97 4.82
CA GLN A 106 -6.59 2.52 5.83
C GLN A 106 -6.02 3.81 6.45
N ASN A 107 -4.71 3.82 6.73
CA ASN A 107 -4.00 4.99 7.27
C ASN A 107 -3.87 6.13 6.24
N ALA A 108 -3.70 5.81 4.96
CA ALA A 108 -3.70 6.78 3.87
C ALA A 108 -5.10 7.38 3.63
N LEU A 109 -6.17 6.61 3.80
CA LEU A 109 -7.55 7.10 3.76
C LEU A 109 -7.89 7.97 4.98
N GLN A 110 -7.42 7.61 6.18
CA GLN A 110 -7.51 8.48 7.38
C GLN A 110 -6.69 9.77 7.25
N SER A 111 -5.53 9.73 6.58
CA SER A 111 -4.76 10.93 6.25
C SER A 111 -5.53 11.88 5.32
N LEU A 112 -6.46 11.36 4.50
CA LEU A 112 -7.34 12.17 3.67
C LEU A 112 -8.43 12.87 4.51
N ASP A 113 -8.91 12.19 5.57
CA ASP A 113 -9.90 12.72 6.51
C ASP A 113 -9.29 13.79 7.44
N GLY A 114 -8.00 13.68 7.76
CA GLY A 114 -7.26 14.65 8.60
C GLY A 114 -6.82 15.94 7.91
N ALA A 115 -6.79 15.97 6.58
CA ALA A 115 -6.36 17.15 5.82
C ALA A 115 -7.44 18.26 5.79
N ASP A 116 -8.71 17.89 5.97
CA ASP A 116 -9.84 18.83 5.87
C ASP A 116 -10.11 19.62 7.16
N TYR A 117 -9.52 19.23 8.31
CA TYR A 117 -9.83 19.84 9.61
C TYR A 117 -8.69 20.63 10.28
N SER A 118 -7.47 20.65 9.73
CA SER A 118 -6.33 21.32 10.39
C SER A 118 -5.74 22.53 9.68
N ARG A 119 -6.18 22.90 8.47
CA ARG A 119 -5.66 24.12 7.83
C ARG A 119 -6.63 25.27 8.02
N GLY A 120 -6.48 25.94 9.17
CA GLY A 120 -7.20 27.17 9.49
C GLY A 120 -7.02 28.20 8.38
N SER A 121 -8.13 28.89 8.09
CA SER A 121 -8.27 30.01 7.14
C SER A 121 -7.83 29.72 5.70
N ILE A 122 -8.81 29.72 4.80
CA ILE A 122 -8.59 29.83 3.35
C ILE A 122 -7.67 31.04 3.11
N PRO A 123 -6.45 30.86 2.58
CA PRO A 123 -5.62 31.99 2.20
C PRO A 123 -6.38 32.79 1.15
N SER A 124 -6.41 34.12 1.25
CA SER A 124 -7.07 35.03 0.31
C SER A 124 -6.36 35.11 -1.05
N CYS A 125 -5.64 34.06 -1.45
CA CYS A 125 -4.72 34.03 -2.58
C CYS A 125 -5.35 33.40 -3.83
N SER A 126 -4.75 33.62 -5.00
CA SER A 126 -5.29 33.14 -6.27
C SER A 126 -5.21 31.60 -6.39
N ALA A 127 -5.93 31.02 -7.34
CA ALA A 127 -5.91 29.58 -7.58
C ALA A 127 -4.50 29.08 -7.96
N GLU A 128 -3.72 29.89 -8.69
CA GLU A 128 -2.34 29.59 -9.05
C GLU A 128 -1.41 29.55 -7.83
N GLU A 129 -1.55 30.51 -6.92
CA GLU A 129 -0.77 30.57 -5.67
C GLU A 129 -1.11 29.40 -4.74
N MET A 130 -2.38 28.99 -4.71
CA MET A 130 -2.83 27.83 -3.95
C MET A 130 -2.26 26.52 -4.50
N PHE A 131 -2.17 26.38 -5.83
CA PHE A 131 -1.52 25.25 -6.48
C PHE A 131 -0.02 25.19 -6.13
N LEU A 132 0.67 26.33 -6.19
CA LEU A 132 2.09 26.43 -5.81
C LEU A 132 2.31 26.09 -4.33
N CYS A 133 1.49 26.59 -3.41
CA CYS A 133 1.56 26.22 -1.99
C CYS A 133 1.42 24.71 -1.76
N ARG A 134 0.52 24.05 -2.51
CA ARG A 134 0.35 22.58 -2.45
C ARG A 134 1.56 21.85 -3.02
N LEU A 135 2.07 22.29 -4.17
CA LEU A 135 3.24 21.70 -4.82
C LEU A 135 4.50 21.82 -3.94
N LEU A 136 4.62 22.91 -3.20
CA LEU A 136 5.75 23.21 -2.33
C LEU A 136 5.57 22.75 -0.88
N GLN A 137 4.41 22.17 -0.53
CA GLN A 137 4.01 21.86 0.85
C GLN A 137 4.18 23.06 1.82
N ARG A 138 3.86 24.27 1.36
CA ARG A 138 3.90 25.50 2.18
C ARG A 138 2.50 26.02 2.49
N ASP A 139 2.36 26.75 3.60
CA ASP A 139 1.08 27.36 4.02
C ASP A 139 0.82 28.71 3.33
N SER A 140 1.90 29.44 2.99
CA SER A 140 1.89 30.73 2.30
C SER A 140 3.20 30.94 1.54
N ILE A 141 3.16 31.69 0.45
CA ILE A 141 4.34 32.11 -0.31
C ILE A 141 4.61 33.58 0.02
N GLU A 142 5.42 33.82 1.05
CA GLU A 142 5.99 35.15 1.33
C GLU A 142 7.19 35.38 0.41
N ALA A 143 6.93 35.51 -0.90
CA ALA A 143 8.00 35.81 -1.86
C ALA A 143 7.86 37.24 -2.35
N ASN A 144 8.93 38.03 -2.20
CA ASN A 144 8.98 39.44 -2.56
C ASN A 144 9.35 39.66 -4.05
N GLY A 145 9.36 38.59 -4.86
CA GLY A 145 9.77 38.64 -6.26
C GLY A 145 9.64 37.29 -6.98
N ASN A 146 9.52 37.35 -8.30
CA ASN A 146 9.38 36.18 -9.17
C ASN A 146 10.62 35.25 -9.14
N ASP A 147 11.80 35.81 -8.85
CA ASP A 147 13.07 35.07 -8.81
C ASP A 147 13.18 34.17 -7.56
N GLU A 148 12.67 34.63 -6.41
CA GLU A 148 12.62 33.79 -5.20
C GLU A 148 11.61 32.64 -5.33
N ILE A 149 10.47 32.86 -6.00
CA ILE A 149 9.48 31.80 -6.26
C ILE A 149 10.07 30.74 -7.20
N ALA A 150 10.71 31.17 -8.28
CA ALA A 150 11.34 30.26 -9.25
C ALA A 150 12.40 29.38 -8.57
N LYS A 151 13.24 29.98 -7.72
CA LYS A 151 14.24 29.24 -6.94
C LYS A 151 13.60 28.26 -5.95
N CYS A 152 12.52 28.65 -5.28
CA CYS A 152 11.81 27.78 -4.34
C CYS A 152 11.16 26.56 -5.03
N VAL A 153 10.61 26.77 -6.23
CA VAL A 153 10.06 25.71 -7.08
C VAL A 153 11.16 24.78 -7.58
N GLU A 154 12.30 25.32 -8.00
CA GLU A 154 13.45 24.52 -8.42
C GLU A 154 14.03 23.68 -7.28
N GLU A 155 14.14 24.24 -6.07
CA GLU A 155 14.55 23.52 -4.86
C GLU A 155 13.56 22.39 -4.48
N ALA A 156 12.25 22.63 -4.58
CA ALA A 156 11.25 21.60 -4.32
C ALA A 156 11.23 20.50 -5.39
N LEU A 157 11.38 20.87 -6.67
CA LEU A 157 11.50 19.90 -7.76
C LEU A 157 12.76 19.05 -7.63
N THR A 158 13.91 19.66 -7.28
CA THR A 158 15.16 18.93 -7.03
C THR A 158 15.09 18.05 -5.79
N LEU A 159 14.26 18.38 -4.80
CA LEU A 159 14.00 17.52 -3.63
C LEU A 159 13.04 16.35 -3.95
N HIS A 160 12.01 16.58 -4.77
CA HIS A 160 11.04 15.55 -5.14
C HIS A 160 11.57 14.58 -6.20
N HIS A 161 12.44 15.04 -7.10
CA HIS A 161 12.94 14.24 -8.22
C HIS A 161 13.71 12.97 -7.78
N PRO A 162 14.59 12.99 -6.74
CA PRO A 162 15.22 11.80 -6.20
C PRO A 162 14.22 10.80 -5.62
N SER A 163 13.26 11.27 -4.82
CA SER A 163 12.25 10.41 -4.18
C SER A 163 11.37 9.71 -5.22
N THR A 164 10.87 10.47 -6.20
CA THR A 164 10.08 9.92 -7.31
C THR A 164 10.90 8.95 -8.16
N ARG A 165 12.18 9.26 -8.41
CA ARG A 165 13.08 8.39 -9.18
C ARG A 165 13.40 7.09 -8.45
N GLU A 166 13.64 7.14 -7.15
CA GLU A 166 13.87 5.93 -6.35
C GLU A 166 12.59 5.07 -6.24
N LEU A 167 11.42 5.68 -6.13
CA LEU A 167 10.15 4.95 -6.19
C LEU A 167 9.95 4.26 -7.54
N LEU A 168 10.26 4.94 -8.65
CA LEU A 168 10.21 4.35 -9.99
C LEU A 168 11.19 3.18 -10.15
N LYS A 169 12.42 3.31 -9.66
CA LYS A 169 13.40 2.20 -9.66
C LYS A 169 12.93 1.00 -8.83
N LEU A 170 12.36 1.24 -7.66
CA LEU A 170 11.80 0.18 -6.82
C LEU A 170 10.66 -0.56 -7.54
N LEU A 171 9.82 0.18 -8.25
CA LEU A 171 8.71 -0.35 -9.03
C LEU A 171 9.22 -1.16 -10.24
N GLU A 172 10.23 -0.66 -10.95
CA GLU A 172 10.90 -1.34 -12.05
C GLU A 172 11.57 -2.65 -11.59
N HIS A 173 12.34 -2.62 -10.50
CA HIS A 173 12.93 -3.82 -9.91
C HIS A 173 11.88 -4.84 -9.46
N SER A 174 10.76 -4.38 -8.91
CA SER A 174 9.64 -5.25 -8.51
C SER A 174 9.02 -5.95 -9.72
N ILE A 175 8.79 -5.21 -10.81
CA ILE A 175 8.26 -5.77 -12.07
C ILE A 175 9.26 -6.79 -12.66
N TYR A 176 10.54 -6.44 -12.70
CA TYR A 176 11.58 -7.32 -13.25
C TYR A 176 11.69 -8.63 -12.45
N SER A 177 11.75 -8.53 -11.12
CA SER A 177 11.79 -9.71 -10.23
C SER A 177 10.54 -10.58 -10.38
N HIS A 178 9.36 -9.97 -10.51
CA HIS A 178 8.12 -10.72 -10.72
C HIS A 178 8.10 -11.42 -12.08
N ARG A 179 8.63 -10.78 -13.13
CA ARG A 179 8.75 -11.36 -14.48
C ARG A 179 9.69 -12.55 -14.49
N GLU A 180 10.88 -12.44 -13.90
CA GLU A 180 11.86 -13.53 -13.80
C GLU A 180 11.30 -14.73 -13.03
N LYS A 181 10.59 -14.47 -11.91
CA LYS A 181 9.89 -15.53 -11.17
C LYS A 181 8.81 -16.21 -12.01
N THR A 182 8.05 -15.44 -12.77
CA THR A 182 7.00 -15.99 -13.66
C THR A 182 7.61 -16.87 -14.74
N GLU A 183 8.69 -16.42 -15.38
CA GLU A 183 9.41 -17.20 -16.41
C GLU A 183 10.05 -18.48 -15.82
N SER A 184 10.60 -18.41 -14.60
CA SER A 184 11.12 -19.57 -13.87
C SER A 184 10.04 -20.60 -13.53
N ILE A 185 8.85 -20.15 -13.12
CA ILE A 185 7.71 -21.04 -12.85
C ILE A 185 7.26 -21.73 -14.15
N VAL A 186 7.15 -20.99 -15.25
CA VAL A 186 6.77 -21.54 -16.56
C VAL A 186 7.79 -22.57 -17.04
N HIS A 187 9.09 -22.28 -16.95
CA HIS A 187 10.14 -23.21 -17.36
C HIS A 187 10.19 -24.46 -16.46
N ASN A 188 9.98 -24.32 -15.15
CA ASN A 188 9.92 -25.46 -14.23
C ASN A 188 8.67 -26.33 -14.44
N LEU A 189 7.57 -25.71 -14.88
CA LEU A 189 6.36 -26.43 -15.26
C LEU A 189 6.58 -27.20 -16.57
N ASP A 190 7.14 -26.60 -17.61
CA ASP A 190 7.35 -27.29 -18.91
C ASP A 190 8.43 -28.38 -18.86
N GLY A 191 9.49 -28.21 -18.06
CA GLY A 191 10.63 -29.15 -18.02
C GLY A 191 10.40 -30.46 -17.25
N LYS A 192 9.33 -30.62 -16.46
CA LYS A 192 9.16 -31.74 -15.51
C LYS A 192 7.93 -32.63 -15.74
N ILE A 193 7.15 -32.46 -16.81
CA ILE A 193 5.83 -33.12 -16.96
C ILE A 193 5.87 -34.58 -17.48
N SER A 194 6.99 -35.31 -17.34
CA SER A 194 7.13 -36.63 -18.00
C SER A 194 6.64 -37.85 -17.19
N SER A 195 6.00 -37.71 -16.02
CA SER A 195 5.44 -38.88 -15.28
C SER A 195 4.04 -38.65 -14.69
N GLU A 196 3.19 -39.69 -14.76
CA GLU A 196 1.78 -39.69 -14.33
C GLU A 196 1.61 -39.28 -12.85
N GLY A 197 2.58 -39.64 -11.98
CA GLY A 197 2.59 -39.24 -10.57
C GLY A 197 2.92 -37.76 -10.32
N GLN A 198 3.71 -37.13 -11.20
CA GLN A 198 3.99 -35.68 -11.16
C GLN A 198 2.84 -34.85 -11.74
N ARG A 199 2.02 -35.42 -12.62
CA ARG A 199 0.83 -34.78 -13.19
C ARG A 199 -0.25 -34.51 -12.15
N PHE A 200 -0.49 -35.45 -11.23
CA PHE A 200 -1.45 -35.27 -10.15
C PHE A 200 -0.99 -34.18 -9.16
N ASN A 201 0.30 -34.14 -8.85
CA ASN A 201 0.90 -33.16 -7.95
C ASN A 201 0.94 -31.75 -8.55
N CYS A 202 1.28 -31.61 -9.84
CA CYS A 202 1.21 -30.31 -10.53
C CYS A 202 -0.23 -29.79 -10.61
N LYS A 203 -1.21 -30.67 -10.83
CA LYS A 203 -2.63 -30.28 -10.85
C LYS A 203 -3.10 -29.80 -9.47
N PHE A 204 -2.65 -30.44 -8.40
CA PHE A 204 -2.97 -30.03 -7.03
C PHE A 204 -2.34 -28.67 -6.69
N ILE A 205 -1.06 -28.48 -7.02
CA ILE A 205 -0.36 -27.21 -6.82
C ILE A 205 -1.00 -26.09 -7.65
N ALA A 206 -1.30 -26.32 -8.94
CA ALA A 206 -1.96 -25.35 -9.80
C ALA A 206 -3.38 -24.99 -9.30
N MET A 207 -4.12 -25.96 -8.75
CA MET A 207 -5.45 -25.73 -8.20
C MET A 207 -5.39 -24.88 -6.92
N ILE A 208 -4.41 -25.12 -6.05
CA ILE A 208 -4.17 -24.30 -4.85
C ILE A 208 -3.77 -22.89 -5.27
N SER A 209 -2.79 -22.73 -6.16
CA SER A 209 -2.32 -21.43 -6.63
C SER A 209 -3.41 -20.63 -7.34
N SER A 210 -4.24 -21.26 -8.17
CA SER A 210 -5.36 -20.61 -8.86
C SER A 210 -6.46 -20.19 -7.91
N SER A 211 -6.80 -21.04 -6.94
CA SER A 211 -7.79 -20.71 -5.90
C SER A 211 -7.30 -19.60 -4.99
N TYR A 212 -6.02 -19.60 -4.67
CA TYR A 212 -5.36 -18.53 -3.92
C TYR A 212 -5.38 -17.20 -4.67
N LEU A 213 -4.94 -17.17 -5.94
CA LEU A 213 -4.94 -15.97 -6.77
C LEU A 213 -6.36 -15.39 -6.90
N ARG A 214 -7.37 -16.25 -7.02
CA ARG A 214 -8.78 -15.86 -7.07
C ARG A 214 -9.25 -15.21 -5.77
N LEU A 215 -8.98 -15.82 -4.61
CA LEU A 215 -9.33 -15.24 -3.30
C LEU A 215 -8.62 -13.90 -3.05
N MET A 216 -7.38 -13.78 -3.52
CA MET A 216 -6.60 -12.54 -3.44
C MET A 216 -7.21 -11.43 -4.31
N MET A 217 -7.53 -11.73 -5.57
CA MET A 217 -8.18 -10.78 -6.47
C MET A 217 -9.56 -10.36 -5.97
N GLU A 218 -10.35 -11.29 -5.42
CA GLU A 218 -11.65 -10.98 -4.84
C GLU A 218 -11.54 -9.98 -3.67
N ARG A 219 -10.53 -10.15 -2.80
CA ARG A 219 -10.26 -9.20 -1.71
C ARG A 219 -9.86 -7.82 -2.24
N VAL A 220 -8.98 -7.74 -3.23
CA VAL A 220 -8.55 -6.46 -3.82
C VAL A 220 -9.73 -5.74 -4.48
N VAL A 221 -10.55 -6.47 -5.26
CA VAL A 221 -11.75 -5.92 -5.89
C VAL A 221 -12.73 -5.40 -4.84
N LYS A 222 -12.92 -6.13 -3.73
CA LYS A 222 -13.78 -5.68 -2.63
C LYS A 222 -13.27 -4.37 -2.02
N ASN A 223 -11.99 -4.28 -1.69
CA ASN A 223 -11.41 -3.06 -1.11
C ASN A 223 -11.49 -1.86 -2.07
N LEU A 224 -11.23 -2.08 -3.36
CA LEU A 224 -11.35 -1.03 -4.38
C LEU A 224 -12.80 -0.55 -4.51
N ARG A 225 -13.77 -1.47 -4.45
CA ARG A 225 -15.19 -1.11 -4.46
C ARG A 225 -15.55 -0.23 -3.26
N GLU A 226 -15.14 -0.61 -2.06
CA GLU A 226 -15.37 0.19 -0.85
C GLU A 226 -14.74 1.60 -0.97
N ALA A 227 -13.52 1.70 -1.50
CA ALA A 227 -12.88 3.00 -1.74
C ALA A 227 -13.62 3.86 -2.78
N ILE A 228 -14.11 3.25 -3.86
CA ILE A 228 -14.92 3.93 -4.87
C ILE A 228 -16.24 4.41 -4.28
N ASP A 229 -16.91 3.60 -3.47
CA ASP A 229 -18.17 3.96 -2.83
C ASP A 229 -17.99 5.17 -1.89
N ILE A 230 -16.91 5.20 -1.10
CA ILE A 230 -16.55 6.35 -0.26
C ILE A 230 -16.31 7.60 -1.12
N LEU A 231 -15.52 7.48 -2.20
CA LEU A 231 -15.23 8.59 -3.10
C LEU A 231 -16.50 9.14 -3.76
N HIS A 232 -17.41 8.25 -4.18
CA HIS A 232 -18.66 8.63 -4.81
C HIS A 232 -19.58 9.39 -3.84
N VAL A 233 -19.66 8.95 -2.57
CA VAL A 233 -20.39 9.70 -1.53
C VAL A 233 -19.79 11.10 -1.33
N LYS A 234 -18.46 11.23 -1.28
CA LYS A 234 -17.78 12.53 -1.16
C LYS A 234 -18.03 13.43 -2.36
N GLN A 235 -17.98 12.89 -3.59
CA GLN A 235 -18.31 13.64 -4.79
C GLN A 235 -19.73 14.19 -4.76
N LEU A 236 -20.70 13.38 -4.31
CA LEU A 236 -22.08 13.83 -4.17
C LEU A 236 -22.23 14.94 -3.13
N GLN A 237 -21.52 14.84 -2.00
CA GLN A 237 -21.49 15.88 -0.96
C GLN A 237 -20.91 17.20 -1.49
N TYR A 238 -19.77 17.17 -2.17
CA TYR A 238 -19.19 18.39 -2.75
C TYR A 238 -20.08 19.01 -3.83
N ALA A 239 -20.73 18.20 -4.66
CA ALA A 239 -21.67 18.68 -5.65
C ALA A 239 -22.88 19.39 -5.01
N ASP A 240 -23.33 18.93 -3.85
CA ASP A 240 -24.42 19.56 -3.09
C ASP A 240 -24.00 20.90 -2.47
N VAL A 241 -22.79 20.95 -1.88
CA VAL A 241 -22.21 22.19 -1.34
C VAL A 241 -22.04 23.24 -2.44
N ILE A 242 -21.49 22.86 -3.60
CA ILE A 242 -21.32 23.76 -4.75
C ILE A 242 -22.67 24.30 -5.23
N ARG A 243 -23.68 23.44 -5.33
CA ARG A 243 -25.03 23.84 -5.75
C ARG A 243 -25.65 24.83 -4.79
N THR A 244 -25.50 24.58 -3.49
CA THR A 244 -25.98 25.47 -2.43
C THR A 244 -25.28 26.83 -2.52
N TYR A 245 -23.96 26.84 -2.67
CA TYR A 245 -23.18 28.07 -2.84
C TYR A 245 -23.60 28.87 -4.09
N LEU A 246 -23.81 28.21 -5.24
CA LEU A 246 -24.28 28.87 -6.45
C LEU A 246 -25.68 29.48 -6.26
N SER A 247 -26.56 28.80 -5.52
CA SER A 247 -27.90 29.32 -5.22
C SER A 247 -27.83 30.56 -4.33
N SER A 248 -27.00 30.56 -3.28
CA SER A 248 -26.82 31.72 -2.41
C SER A 248 -26.14 32.88 -3.14
N GLN A 249 -25.17 32.60 -4.01
CA GLN A 249 -24.55 33.63 -4.83
C GLN A 249 -25.58 34.32 -5.75
N SER A 250 -26.51 33.55 -6.32
CA SER A 250 -27.59 34.12 -7.14
C SER A 250 -28.54 35.00 -6.32
N THR A 251 -28.88 34.60 -5.10
CA THR A 251 -29.72 35.42 -4.21
C THR A 251 -29.01 36.70 -3.81
N ASP A 252 -27.74 36.61 -3.42
CA ASP A 252 -26.93 37.76 -3.01
C ASP A 252 -26.77 38.76 -4.16
N GLN A 253 -26.53 38.27 -5.38
CA GLN A 253 -26.47 39.10 -6.58
C GLN A 253 -27.80 39.81 -6.88
N SER A 254 -28.94 39.15 -6.66
CA SER A 254 -30.24 39.79 -6.83
C SER A 254 -30.49 40.88 -5.79
N GLU A 255 -30.05 40.64 -4.55
CA GLU A 255 -30.21 41.57 -3.43
C GLU A 255 -29.30 42.80 -3.57
N ILE A 256 -28.05 42.62 -4.01
CA ILE A 256 -27.14 43.73 -4.34
C ILE A 256 -27.76 44.62 -5.41
N ARG A 257 -28.35 44.04 -6.47
CA ARG A 257 -29.01 44.83 -7.53
C ARG A 257 -30.22 45.61 -6.99
N ARG A 258 -31.03 44.99 -6.12
CA ARG A 258 -32.18 45.64 -5.47
C ARG A 258 -31.74 46.83 -4.62
N ILE A 259 -30.79 46.63 -3.71
CA ILE A 259 -30.27 47.68 -2.82
C ILE A 259 -29.60 48.80 -3.61
N THR A 260 -28.89 48.46 -4.70
CA THR A 260 -28.27 49.46 -5.59
C THR A 260 -29.34 50.35 -6.24
N GLY A 261 -30.46 49.77 -6.69
CA GLY A 261 -31.60 50.53 -7.22
C GLY A 261 -32.23 51.43 -6.17
N GLU A 262 -32.49 50.91 -4.96
CA GLU A 262 -33.05 51.69 -3.85
C GLU A 262 -32.15 52.86 -3.43
N LEU A 263 -30.83 52.67 -3.49
CA LEU A 263 -29.87 53.74 -3.21
C LEU A 263 -29.91 54.83 -4.28
N ASP A 264 -29.98 54.46 -5.56
CA ASP A 264 -30.08 55.42 -6.67
C ASP A 264 -31.39 56.24 -6.57
N ASP A 265 -32.52 55.57 -6.31
CA ASP A 265 -33.81 56.22 -6.07
C ASP A 265 -33.72 57.21 -4.90
N SER A 266 -33.17 56.80 -3.75
CA SER A 266 -32.98 57.68 -2.59
C SER A 266 -32.04 58.86 -2.89
N MET A 267 -31.00 58.63 -3.69
CA MET A 267 -30.07 59.68 -4.11
C MET A 267 -30.75 60.70 -5.03
N THR A 268 -31.63 60.26 -5.94
CA THR A 268 -32.40 61.17 -6.79
C THR A 268 -33.41 61.99 -5.98
N GLU A 269 -34.09 61.40 -5.00
CA GLU A 269 -35.02 62.10 -4.09
C GLU A 269 -34.28 63.12 -3.22
N LEU A 270 -33.09 62.78 -2.72
CA LEU A 270 -32.24 63.69 -1.96
C LEU A 270 -31.80 64.88 -2.81
N GLU A 271 -31.34 64.65 -4.05
CA GLU A 271 -30.95 65.72 -4.96
C GLU A 271 -32.15 66.58 -5.38
N GLU A 272 -33.36 66.01 -5.48
CA GLU A 272 -34.58 66.79 -5.67
C GLU A 272 -34.90 67.66 -4.44
N SER A 273 -34.82 67.10 -3.23
CA SER A 273 -35.03 67.83 -1.97
C SER A 273 -34.03 68.97 -1.81
N ARG A 274 -32.75 68.73 -2.14
CA ARG A 274 -31.70 69.74 -2.17
C ARG A 274 -32.04 70.87 -3.16
N ARG A 275 -32.45 70.53 -4.39
CA ARG A 275 -32.89 71.51 -5.40
C ARG A 275 -34.08 72.35 -4.89
N LYS A 276 -35.09 71.71 -4.27
CA LYS A 276 -36.23 72.39 -3.64
C LYS A 276 -35.78 73.36 -2.54
N LEU A 277 -34.86 72.93 -1.67
CA LEU A 277 -34.33 73.75 -0.57
C LEU A 277 -33.57 74.97 -1.06
N VAL A 278 -32.72 74.82 -2.09
CA VAL A 278 -32.00 75.94 -2.72
C VAL A 278 -32.99 76.97 -3.28
N ASN A 279 -34.04 76.50 -3.96
CA ASN A 279 -35.07 77.37 -4.52
C ASN A 279 -35.82 78.16 -3.42
N LEU A 280 -36.22 77.48 -2.34
CA LEU A 280 -36.84 78.13 -1.18
C LEU A 280 -35.92 79.15 -0.51
N LYS A 281 -34.62 78.84 -0.40
CA LYS A 281 -33.63 79.78 0.13
C LYS A 281 -33.51 81.02 -0.75
N MET A 282 -33.44 80.87 -2.07
CA MET A 282 -33.44 82.00 -3.01
C MET A 282 -34.69 82.86 -2.85
N GLN A 283 -35.88 82.27 -2.75
CA GLN A 283 -37.12 83.01 -2.53
C GLN A 283 -37.13 83.78 -1.21
N LYS A 284 -36.64 83.16 -0.12
CA LYS A 284 -36.48 83.82 1.18
C LYS A 284 -35.50 84.98 1.11
N ASP A 285 -34.35 84.80 0.46
CA ASP A 285 -33.31 85.83 0.37
C ASP A 285 -33.85 87.04 -0.42
N VAL A 286 -34.61 86.81 -1.51
CA VAL A 286 -35.34 87.85 -2.25
C VAL A 286 -36.39 88.55 -1.39
N ALA A 287 -37.19 87.81 -0.62
CA ALA A 287 -38.18 88.40 0.30
C ALA A 287 -37.51 89.24 1.40
N SER A 288 -36.42 88.77 2.00
CA SER A 288 -35.68 89.51 3.04
C SER A 288 -34.96 90.76 2.51
N GLY A 289 -34.45 90.72 1.28
CA GLY A 289 -33.90 91.90 0.59
C GLY A 289 -34.96 92.98 0.34
N MET A 290 -36.20 92.58 0.08
CA MET A 290 -37.34 93.48 -0.10
C MET A 290 -37.80 94.12 1.23
N HIS A 291 -37.71 93.39 2.34
CA HIS A 291 -37.99 93.94 3.68
C HIS A 291 -36.89 94.91 4.16
N ASN A 292 -35.63 94.73 3.77
CA ASN A 292 -34.53 95.66 4.12
C ASN A 292 -34.59 97.00 3.37
N LEU A 293 -35.15 97.04 2.15
CA LEU A 293 -35.37 98.28 1.41
C LEU A 293 -36.54 99.12 1.94
N THR A 294 -37.43 98.51 2.72
CA THR A 294 -38.61 99.20 3.27
C THR A 294 -38.34 99.83 4.66
N SER A 295 -37.23 99.49 5.31
CA SER A 295 -36.85 100.07 6.62
C SER A 295 -35.81 101.22 6.54
N GLY A 296 -35.31 101.56 5.36
CA GLY A 296 -34.21 102.53 5.16
C GLY A 296 -34.61 103.95 4.76
N ALA A 297 -35.90 104.26 4.63
CA ALA A 297 -36.38 105.59 4.27
C ALA A 297 -37.08 106.25 5.46
N VAL A 298 -36.34 106.95 6.31
CA VAL A 298 -36.74 108.22 6.98
C VAL A 298 -35.62 108.66 7.94
N LYS A 299 -35.11 109.88 7.67
CA LYS A 299 -34.14 110.72 8.43
C LYS A 299 -32.68 110.23 8.41
N GLY A 300 -31.70 110.98 7.90
CA GLY A 300 -31.62 112.42 7.74
C GLY A 300 -30.57 112.98 8.70
N THR A 301 -29.33 113.06 8.20
CA THR A 301 -28.29 114.06 8.50
C THR A 301 -27.90 114.35 9.95
N HIS A 302 -26.65 114.08 10.31
CA HIS A 302 -25.66 115.11 10.71
C HIS A 302 -24.26 114.52 10.93
N LEU A 303 -23.25 115.06 10.22
CA LEU A 303 -21.88 115.41 10.67
C LEU A 303 -20.99 114.28 11.27
N LYS A 304 -19.67 114.17 11.08
CA LYS A 304 -18.63 114.99 10.47
C LYS A 304 -17.31 114.21 10.68
N ASN A 305 -16.46 114.22 9.64
CA ASN A 305 -14.99 114.20 9.68
C ASN A 305 -14.18 112.99 10.16
N GLN A 306 -13.11 112.80 9.36
CA GLN A 306 -11.75 112.35 9.70
C GLN A 306 -11.61 110.86 10.08
N GLN A 307 -10.62 110.12 9.62
CA GLN A 307 -9.29 110.48 9.15
C GLN A 307 -8.69 109.31 8.36
N LYS A 308 -7.79 109.65 7.42
CA LYS A 308 -6.82 108.75 6.78
C LYS A 308 -6.13 107.81 7.78
N GLY A 309 -5.73 106.63 7.30
CA GLY A 309 -4.51 106.00 7.79
C GLY A 309 -4.41 104.50 7.59
N GLN A 310 -3.78 104.15 6.45
CA GLN A 310 -3.07 102.90 6.14
C GLN A 310 -3.87 101.61 5.96
#